data_AF-S2E1U4-F1
#
_entry.id   AF-S2E1U4-F1
#
_cell.length_a   1.000
_cell.length_b   1.000
_cell.length_c   1.000
_cell.angle_alpha   90.00
_cell.angle_beta   90.00
_cell.angle_gamma   90.00
#
_symmetry.space_group_name_H-M   'P 1'
#
loop_
_entity.id
_entity.type
_entity.pdbx_description
1 polymer ?
#
loop_
_entity_poly.entity_id
_entity_poly.type
_entity_poly.pdbx_seq_one_letter_code
_entity_poly.pdbx_strand_id
1 'polypeptide(L)'
;MKNLDSQNISKLVFQTKTGDRKAFSALYDFFSPKLIHTARRMFVSKEDAEGMAQDIFIFIWEKRENLNPELSFNAYLLTILKSKLYKKGKAEARKTAYQKYAIKFQEYENSATESEVMYEELKMLSSKAIENLPKQQKQIFLWKGLENLTSDEIASKLGLSKRTVENHFYQAKKKLQTEINKEYAVPVKKLSVLFLAFILK
;
A
#
# COMPACT_ATOMS: atom_id res chain seq x y z
N MET A 1 -16.02 15.12 28.71
CA MET A 1 -14.78 14.58 28.10
C MET A 1 -13.62 14.99 28.99
N LYS A 2 -12.88 14.05 29.58
CA LYS A 2 -11.68 14.39 30.38
C LYS A 2 -10.65 15.03 29.45
N ASN A 3 -10.27 16.28 29.74
CA ASN A 3 -9.19 16.97 29.04
C ASN A 3 -7.88 16.31 29.49
N LEU A 4 -7.27 15.48 28.65
CA LEU A 4 -5.93 14.96 28.88
C LEU A 4 -4.94 16.06 28.47
N ASP A 5 -4.20 16.60 29.43
CA ASP A 5 -3.08 17.50 29.18
C ASP A 5 -1.86 16.75 28.61
N SER A 6 -0.85 17.50 28.18
CA SER A 6 0.35 16.94 27.53
C SER A 6 1.16 16.01 28.45
N GLN A 7 1.21 16.29 29.76
CA GLN A 7 1.92 15.46 30.73
C GLN A 7 1.21 14.12 30.95
N ASN A 8 -0.12 14.12 30.99
CA ASN A 8 -0.92 12.91 31.08
C ASN A 8 -0.80 12.05 29.82
N ILE A 9 -0.71 12.64 28.62
CA ILE A 9 -0.53 11.89 27.38
C ILE A 9 0.83 11.18 27.36
N SER A 10 1.93 11.87 27.67
CA SER A 10 3.27 11.26 27.68
C SER A 10 3.34 10.07 28.65
N LYS A 11 2.75 10.22 29.85
CA LYS A 11 2.64 9.13 30.83
C LYS A 11 1.87 7.93 30.29
N LEU A 12 0.71 8.15 29.66
CA LEU A 12 -0.09 7.08 29.06
C LEU A 12 0.65 6.38 27.91
N VAL A 13 1.43 7.13 27.12
CA VAL A 13 2.28 6.57 26.05
C VAL A 13 3.38 5.69 26.65
N PHE A 14 4.04 6.13 27.72
CA PHE A 14 5.04 5.32 28.42
C PHE A 14 4.43 4.04 29.00
N GLN A 15 3.28 4.11 29.65
CA GLN A 15 2.59 2.94 30.19
C GLN A 15 2.13 1.98 29.08
N THR A 16 1.66 2.51 27.96
CA THR A 16 1.32 1.70 26.78
C THR A 16 2.55 0.97 26.23
N LYS A 17 3.69 1.67 26.16
CA LYS A 17 4.97 1.08 25.74
C LYS A 17 5.36 -0.12 26.60
N THR A 18 5.14 -0.04 27.92
CA THR A 18 5.43 -1.14 28.86
C THR A 18 4.33 -2.21 28.93
N GLY A 19 3.26 -2.09 28.12
CA GLY A 19 2.22 -3.12 27.97
C GLY A 19 0.95 -2.90 28.80
N ASP A 20 0.75 -1.71 29.38
CA ASP A 20 -0.48 -1.38 30.11
C ASP A 20 -1.67 -1.20 29.14
N ARG A 21 -2.59 -2.17 29.17
CA ARG A 21 -3.81 -2.16 28.36
C ARG A 21 -4.80 -1.05 28.76
N LYS A 22 -4.84 -0.66 30.03
CA LYS A 22 -5.72 0.43 30.49
C LYS A 22 -5.22 1.77 29.95
N ALA A 23 -3.90 1.97 29.96
CA ALA A 23 -3.30 3.16 29.38
C ALA A 23 -3.54 3.23 27.86
N PHE A 24 -3.42 2.10 27.16
CA PHE A 24 -3.74 2.02 25.74
C PHE A 24 -5.21 2.33 25.45
N SER A 25 -6.14 1.79 26.23
CA SER A 25 -7.58 2.10 26.11
C SER A 25 -7.85 3.59 26.30
N ALA A 26 -7.21 4.23 27.28
CA ALA A 26 -7.36 5.66 27.52
C ALA A 26 -6.85 6.50 26.33
N LEU A 27 -5.73 6.10 25.71
CA LEU A 27 -5.26 6.74 24.47
C LEU A 27 -6.26 6.53 23.32
N TYR A 28 -6.78 5.32 23.16
CA TYR A 28 -7.77 5.01 22.13
C TYR A 28 -9.03 5.88 22.28
N ASP A 29 -9.62 5.92 23.47
CA ASP A 29 -10.86 6.66 23.74
C ASP A 29 -10.68 8.16 23.50
N PHE A 30 -9.50 8.70 23.80
CA PHE A 30 -9.23 10.12 23.63
C PHE A 30 -8.91 10.52 22.19
N PHE A 31 -8.12 9.72 21.48
CA PHE A 31 -7.60 10.08 20.17
C PHE A 31 -8.41 9.53 19.01
N SER A 32 -9.10 8.39 19.16
CA SER A 32 -9.90 7.80 18.08
C SER A 32 -10.96 8.77 17.52
N PRO A 33 -11.73 9.56 18.32
CA PRO A 33 -12.72 10.47 17.75
C PRO A 33 -12.07 11.60 16.94
N LYS A 34 -10.92 12.10 17.39
CA LYS A 34 -10.14 13.15 16.69
C LYS A 34 -9.54 12.61 15.39
N LEU A 35 -9.07 11.39 15.40
CA LEU A 35 -8.50 10.71 14.25
C LEU A 35 -9.56 10.46 13.17
N ILE A 36 -10.72 9.94 13.57
CA ILE A 36 -11.88 9.73 12.71
C ILE A 36 -12.34 11.07 12.10
N HIS A 37 -12.49 12.11 12.93
CA HIS A 37 -12.87 13.44 12.45
C HIS A 37 -11.86 13.98 11.41
N THR A 38 -10.57 13.80 11.67
CA THR A 38 -9.51 14.24 10.73
C THR A 38 -9.55 13.47 9.42
N ALA A 39 -9.72 12.14 9.47
CA ALA A 39 -9.87 11.32 8.27
C ALA A 39 -11.09 11.72 7.44
N ARG A 40 -12.23 12.01 8.10
CA ARG A 40 -13.45 12.50 7.43
C ARG A 40 -13.24 13.84 6.72
N ARG A 41 -12.47 14.77 7.33
CA ARG A 41 -12.07 16.03 6.67
C ARG A 41 -11.15 15.81 5.46
N MET A 42 -10.54 14.63 5.35
CA MET A 42 -9.76 14.20 4.18
C MET A 42 -10.60 13.36 3.20
N PHE A 43 -11.93 13.56 3.20
CA PHE A 43 -12.90 12.95 2.28
C PHE A 43 -13.05 11.42 2.37
N VAL A 44 -12.75 10.85 3.54
CA VAL A 44 -13.00 9.44 3.84
C VAL A 44 -14.43 9.26 4.35
N SER A 45 -15.11 8.17 3.95
CA SER A 45 -16.42 7.81 4.51
C SER A 45 -16.34 7.58 6.02
N LYS A 46 -17.48 7.62 6.71
CA LYS A 46 -17.49 7.45 8.17
C LYS A 46 -17.00 6.05 8.55
N GLU A 47 -17.51 5.04 7.86
CA GLU A 47 -17.21 3.63 8.07
C GLU A 47 -15.72 3.34 7.84
N ASP A 48 -15.17 3.86 6.73
CA ASP A 48 -13.74 3.70 6.43
C ASP A 48 -12.85 4.44 7.42
N ALA A 49 -13.30 5.59 7.94
CA ALA A 49 -12.55 6.36 8.93
C ALA A 49 -12.50 5.64 10.28
N GLU A 50 -13.61 5.01 10.69
CA GLU A 50 -13.68 4.17 11.90
C GLU A 50 -12.78 2.93 11.77
N GLY A 51 -12.84 2.23 10.63
CA GLY A 51 -11.96 1.09 10.35
C GLY A 51 -10.48 1.49 10.33
N MET A 52 -10.14 2.61 9.68
CA MET A 52 -8.76 3.11 9.71
C MET A 52 -8.27 3.47 11.10
N ALA A 53 -9.13 4.05 11.95
CA ALA A 53 -8.76 4.34 13.32
C ALA A 53 -8.45 3.04 14.08
N GLN A 54 -9.30 2.02 13.98
CA GLN A 54 -9.06 0.71 14.58
C GLN A 54 -7.72 0.12 14.12
N ASP A 55 -7.49 0.05 12.80
CA ASP A 55 -6.24 -0.45 12.23
C ASP A 55 -5.00 0.27 12.75
N ILE A 56 -5.07 1.61 12.86
CA ILE A 56 -3.96 2.42 13.35
C ILE A 56 -3.65 2.07 14.80
N PHE A 57 -4.68 1.91 15.63
CA PHE A 57 -4.48 1.58 17.03
C PHE A 57 -4.00 0.13 17.23
N ILE A 58 -4.48 -0.83 16.45
CA ILE A 58 -3.94 -2.20 16.42
C ILE A 58 -2.46 -2.17 16.08
N PHE A 59 -2.09 -1.47 15.00
CA PHE A 59 -0.70 -1.30 14.59
C PHE A 59 0.16 -0.67 15.70
N ILE A 60 -0.36 0.35 16.40
CA ILE A 60 0.34 0.97 17.53
C ILE A 60 0.56 -0.02 18.68
N TRP A 61 -0.43 -0.85 19.00
CA TRP A 61 -0.30 -1.86 20.04
C TRP A 61 0.75 -2.93 19.70
N GLU A 62 0.76 -3.41 18.45
CA GLU A 62 1.75 -4.36 17.95
C GLU A 62 3.17 -3.78 17.98
N LYS A 63 3.31 -2.48 17.74
CA LYS A 63 4.59 -1.76 17.69
C LYS A 63 4.85 -0.91 18.95
N ARG A 64 4.14 -1.16 20.05
CA ARG A 64 4.13 -0.30 21.25
C ARG A 64 5.51 -0.06 21.85
N GLU A 65 6.41 -1.03 21.74
CA GLU A 65 7.78 -0.95 22.24
C GLU A 65 8.59 0.18 21.57
N ASN A 66 8.21 0.57 20.35
CA ASN A 66 8.86 1.65 19.60
C ASN A 66 8.28 3.05 19.92
N LEU A 67 7.28 3.13 20.80
CA LEU A 67 6.73 4.43 21.19
C LEU A 67 7.79 5.29 21.90
N ASN A 68 7.77 6.58 21.58
CA ASN A 68 8.61 7.58 22.22
C ASN A 68 7.73 8.57 23.00
N PRO A 69 7.71 8.50 24.35
CA PRO A 69 6.92 9.39 25.20
C PRO A 69 7.28 10.89 25.10
N GLU A 70 8.49 11.20 24.63
CA GLU A 70 8.98 12.58 24.45
C GLU A 70 8.43 13.24 23.18
N LEU A 71 7.89 12.45 22.24
CA LEU A 71 7.34 12.94 20.98
C LEU A 71 5.82 13.11 21.05
N SER A 72 5.30 14.00 20.21
CA SER A 72 3.86 14.23 20.09
C SER A 72 3.14 12.99 19.55
N PHE A 73 2.37 12.32 20.41
CA PHE A 73 1.53 11.19 20.01
C PHE A 73 0.50 11.58 18.95
N ASN A 74 -0.01 12.81 18.99
CA ASN A 74 -0.91 13.33 17.98
C ASN A 74 -0.23 13.42 16.60
N ALA A 75 1.00 13.96 16.54
CA ALA A 75 1.77 14.02 15.30
C ALA A 75 2.09 12.62 14.76
N TYR A 76 2.38 11.67 15.65
CA TYR A 76 2.60 10.28 15.30
C TYR A 76 1.37 9.64 14.65
N LEU A 77 0.19 9.79 15.26
CA LEU A 77 -1.08 9.31 14.70
C LEU A 77 -1.38 9.91 13.32
N LEU A 78 -1.21 11.23 13.16
CA LEU A 78 -1.44 11.91 11.89
C LEU A 78 -0.47 11.45 10.79
N THR A 79 0.77 11.13 11.15
CA THR A 79 1.76 10.58 10.21
C THR A 79 1.33 9.21 9.69
N ILE A 80 0.86 8.32 10.58
CA ILE A 80 0.36 7.00 10.19
C ILE A 80 -0.90 7.15 9.31
N LEU A 81 -1.84 8.01 9.71
CA LEU A 81 -3.06 8.27 8.95
C LEU A 81 -2.75 8.75 7.53
N LYS A 82 -1.90 9.78 7.38
CA LYS A 82 -1.49 10.29 6.06
C LYS A 82 -0.82 9.21 5.21
N SER A 83 0.03 8.38 5.81
CA SER A 83 0.69 7.27 5.12
C SER A 83 -0.33 6.24 4.61
N LYS A 84 -1.29 5.83 5.44
CA LYS A 84 -2.38 4.92 5.05
C LYS A 84 -3.26 5.52 3.96
N LEU A 85 -3.65 6.80 4.08
CA LEU A 85 -4.45 7.48 3.06
C LEU A 85 -3.71 7.62 1.73
N TYR A 86 -2.41 7.93 1.76
CA TYR A 86 -1.59 7.96 0.55
C TYR A 86 -1.52 6.58 -0.11
N LYS A 87 -1.32 5.51 0.67
CA LYS A 87 -1.35 4.13 0.15
C LYS A 87 -2.71 3.79 -0.46
N LYS A 88 -3.82 4.12 0.21
CA LYS A 88 -5.19 3.88 -0.27
C LYS A 88 -5.47 4.67 -1.55
N GLY A 89 -5.23 5.98 -1.56
CA GLY A 89 -5.41 6.82 -2.73
C GLY A 89 -4.54 6.39 -3.91
N LYS A 90 -3.33 5.90 -3.68
CA LYS A 90 -2.48 5.30 -4.73
C LYS A 90 -3.06 4.00 -5.27
N ALA A 91 -3.67 3.15 -4.43
CA ALA A 91 -4.37 1.95 -4.87
C ALA A 91 -5.63 2.29 -5.68
N GLU A 92 -6.44 3.23 -5.20
CA GLU A 92 -7.65 3.71 -5.90
C GLU A 92 -7.31 4.38 -7.22
N ALA A 93 -6.29 5.25 -7.27
CA ALA A 93 -5.85 5.88 -8.52
C ALA A 93 -5.39 4.84 -9.56
N ARG A 94 -4.73 3.76 -9.13
CA ARG A 94 -4.37 2.65 -10.03
C ARG A 94 -5.62 1.90 -10.52
N LYS A 95 -6.57 1.62 -9.63
CA LYS A 95 -7.85 0.98 -9.96
C LYS A 95 -8.67 1.83 -10.95
N THR A 96 -8.79 3.13 -10.69
CA THR A 96 -9.50 4.07 -11.57
C THR A 96 -8.78 4.24 -12.91
N ALA A 97 -7.45 4.33 -12.91
CA ALA A 97 -6.68 4.33 -14.16
C ALA A 97 -6.96 3.05 -14.95
N TYR A 98 -6.90 1.89 -14.30
CA TYR A 98 -7.26 0.62 -14.92
C TYR A 98 -8.68 0.64 -15.50
N GLN A 99 -9.70 1.04 -14.73
CA GLN A 99 -11.08 1.09 -15.19
C GLN A 99 -11.27 2.02 -16.40
N LYS A 100 -10.69 3.23 -16.36
CA LYS A 100 -10.75 4.17 -17.49
C LYS A 100 -10.05 3.61 -18.73
N TYR A 101 -8.96 2.88 -18.56
CA TYR A 101 -8.29 2.22 -19.68
C TYR A 101 -9.05 1.00 -20.18
N ALA A 102 -9.65 0.18 -19.31
CA ALA A 102 -10.49 -0.95 -19.68
C ALA A 102 -11.72 -0.50 -20.48
N ILE A 103 -12.36 0.59 -20.06
CA ILE A 103 -13.48 1.21 -20.81
C ILE A 103 -13.01 1.71 -22.18
N LYS A 104 -11.87 2.41 -22.26
CA LYS A 104 -11.29 2.84 -23.55
C LYS A 104 -10.86 1.66 -24.43
N PHE A 105 -10.50 0.54 -23.82
CA PHE A 105 -10.16 -0.69 -24.54
C PHE A 105 -11.42 -1.35 -25.09
N GLN A 106 -12.51 -1.42 -24.32
CA GLN A 106 -13.83 -1.86 -24.78
C GLN A 106 -14.39 -1.00 -25.92
N GLU A 107 -14.19 0.33 -25.88
CA GLU A 107 -14.53 1.21 -27.00
C GLU A 107 -13.71 0.90 -28.26
N TYR A 108 -12.49 0.38 -28.10
CA TYR A 108 -11.63 -0.13 -29.19
C TYR A 108 -11.99 -1.57 -29.62
N GLU A 109 -12.53 -2.41 -28.74
CA GLU A 109 -13.05 -3.76 -29.03
C GLU A 109 -14.29 -3.72 -29.94
N ASN A 110 -15.08 -2.64 -29.92
CA ASN A 110 -16.17 -2.48 -30.89
C ASN A 110 -15.67 -2.26 -32.34
N SER A 111 -14.36 -2.21 -32.56
CA SER A 111 -13.67 -2.37 -33.85
C SER A 111 -12.79 -3.63 -33.85
N ALA A 112 -13.35 -4.80 -33.52
CA ALA A 112 -12.65 -6.07 -33.36
C ALA A 112 -12.10 -6.62 -34.70
N THR A 113 -10.82 -7.00 -34.81
CA THR A 113 -10.35 -8.35 -34.40
C THR A 113 -8.90 -8.34 -33.87
N GLU A 114 -8.10 -7.30 -34.16
CA GLU A 114 -6.67 -7.25 -33.78
C GLU A 114 -6.42 -6.91 -32.30
N SER A 115 -7.33 -6.19 -31.65
CA SER A 115 -7.12 -5.69 -30.27
C SER A 115 -7.25 -6.78 -29.20
N GLU A 116 -8.15 -7.74 -29.39
CA GLU A 116 -8.41 -8.83 -28.45
C GLU A 116 -7.28 -9.87 -28.48
N VAL A 117 -6.82 -10.24 -29.68
CA VAL A 117 -5.64 -11.12 -29.87
C VAL A 117 -4.40 -10.50 -29.22
N MET A 118 -4.13 -9.21 -29.46
CA MET A 118 -2.98 -8.53 -28.87
C MET A 118 -3.04 -8.46 -27.33
N TYR A 119 -4.24 -8.38 -26.74
CA TYR A 119 -4.41 -8.41 -25.28
C TYR A 119 -4.11 -9.79 -24.69
N GLU A 120 -4.64 -10.86 -25.29
CA GLU A 120 -4.39 -12.22 -24.82
C GLU A 120 -2.92 -12.62 -24.95
N GLU A 121 -2.28 -12.27 -26.07
CA GLU A 121 -0.85 -12.51 -26.29
C GLU A 121 0.00 -11.79 -25.24
N LEU A 122 -0.29 -10.51 -24.99
CA LEU A 122 0.47 -9.72 -24.01
C LEU A 122 0.27 -10.23 -22.57
N LYS A 123 -0.93 -10.71 -22.25
CA LYS A 123 -1.24 -11.33 -20.95
C LYS A 123 -0.46 -12.64 -20.78
N MET A 124 -0.41 -13.48 -21.81
CA MET A 124 0.41 -14.70 -21.81
C MET A 124 1.90 -14.37 -21.64
N LEU A 125 2.40 -13.38 -22.39
CA LEU A 125 3.79 -12.94 -22.31
C LEU A 125 4.15 -12.42 -20.91
N SER A 126 3.29 -11.58 -20.34
CA SER A 126 3.49 -11.03 -18.99
C SER A 126 3.54 -12.14 -17.95
N SER A 127 2.64 -13.13 -18.06
CA SER A 127 2.60 -14.30 -17.17
C SER A 127 3.89 -15.11 -17.28
N LYS A 128 4.33 -15.41 -18.51
CA LYS A 128 5.57 -16.14 -18.79
C LYS A 128 6.81 -15.40 -18.28
N ALA A 129 6.86 -14.08 -18.46
CA ALA A 129 7.98 -13.26 -18.01
C ALA A 129 8.08 -13.23 -16.47
N ILE A 130 6.94 -13.25 -15.76
CA ILE A 130 6.88 -13.34 -14.29
C ILE A 130 7.28 -14.72 -13.79
N GLU A 131 6.86 -15.80 -14.46
CA GLU A 131 7.30 -17.15 -14.15
C GLU A 131 8.82 -17.32 -14.30
N ASN A 132 9.43 -16.62 -15.26
CA ASN A 132 10.88 -16.63 -15.51
C ASN A 132 11.69 -15.74 -14.54
N LEU A 133 11.06 -15.11 -13.56
CA LEU A 133 11.77 -14.38 -12.52
C LEU A 133 12.40 -15.33 -11.50
N PRO A 134 13.61 -15.02 -10.98
CA PRO A 134 14.13 -15.70 -9.80
C PRO A 134 13.13 -15.68 -8.65
N LYS A 135 13.02 -16.78 -7.91
CA LYS A 135 11.99 -16.99 -6.87
C LYS A 135 11.81 -15.80 -5.92
N GLN A 136 12.90 -15.25 -5.38
CA GLN A 136 12.84 -14.08 -4.50
C GLN A 136 12.37 -12.81 -5.22
N GLN A 137 12.83 -12.58 -6.46
CA GLN A 137 12.41 -11.42 -7.26
C GLN A 137 10.92 -11.52 -7.60
N LYS A 138 10.45 -12.69 -8.02
CA LYS A 138 9.03 -12.99 -8.28
C LYS A 138 8.18 -12.69 -7.05
N GLN A 139 8.57 -13.23 -5.89
CA GLN A 139 7.81 -13.06 -4.66
C GLN A 139 7.74 -11.60 -4.20
N ILE A 140 8.88 -10.89 -4.18
CA ILE A 140 8.93 -9.45 -3.85
C ILE A 140 8.08 -8.64 -4.83
N PHE A 141 8.13 -8.98 -6.12
CA PHE A 141 7.37 -8.34 -7.16
C PHE A 141 5.85 -8.50 -6.97
N LEU A 142 5.40 -9.73 -6.71
CA LEU A 142 3.99 -10.04 -6.44
C LEU A 142 3.50 -9.34 -5.16
N TRP A 143 4.27 -9.36 -4.08
CA TRP A 143 3.90 -8.68 -2.82
C TRP A 143 3.81 -7.16 -2.94
N LYS A 144 4.73 -6.52 -3.67
CA LYS A 144 4.63 -5.08 -3.96
C LYS A 144 3.45 -4.76 -4.86
N GLY A 145 3.17 -5.65 -5.79
CA GLY A 145 2.12 -5.48 -6.78
C GLY A 145 0.73 -5.73 -6.21
N LEU A 146 0.43 -6.99 -5.92
CA LEU A 146 -0.88 -7.51 -5.55
C LEU A 146 -1.24 -7.10 -4.11
N GLU A 147 -0.31 -7.33 -3.18
CA GLU A 147 -0.55 -7.13 -1.74
C GLU A 147 -0.19 -5.70 -1.25
N ASN A 148 0.35 -4.85 -2.14
CA ASN A 148 0.78 -3.49 -1.82
C ASN A 148 1.72 -3.36 -0.61
N LEU A 149 2.50 -4.40 -0.32
CA LEU A 149 3.47 -4.36 0.77
C LEU A 149 4.60 -3.37 0.46
N THR A 150 5.01 -2.65 1.49
CA THR A 150 6.16 -1.74 1.46
C THR A 150 7.47 -2.53 1.43
N SER A 151 8.54 -1.88 0.96
CA SER A 151 9.88 -2.46 1.02
C SER A 151 10.25 -2.90 2.44
N ASP A 152 9.81 -2.14 3.46
CA ASP A 152 10.09 -2.41 4.88
C ASP A 152 9.30 -3.63 5.41
N GLU A 153 8.02 -3.75 5.04
CA GLU A 153 7.18 -4.91 5.38
C GLU A 153 7.74 -6.20 4.74
N ILE A 154 8.17 -6.13 3.48
CA ILE A 154 8.78 -7.25 2.75
C ILE A 154 10.16 -7.60 3.33
N ALA A 155 10.97 -6.60 3.65
CA ALA A 155 12.29 -6.77 4.28
C ALA A 155 12.16 -7.54 5.59
N SER A 156 11.20 -7.15 6.42
CA SER A 156 10.89 -7.81 7.69
C SER A 156 10.44 -9.26 7.48
N LYS A 157 9.59 -9.53 6.47
CA LYS A 157 9.09 -10.89 6.16
C LYS A 157 10.19 -11.83 5.65
N LEU A 158 11.18 -11.32 4.91
CA LEU A 158 12.23 -12.13 4.28
C LEU A 158 13.56 -12.13 5.05
N GLY A 159 13.68 -11.37 6.14
CA GLY A 159 14.95 -11.18 6.83
C GLY A 159 16.00 -10.48 5.96
N LEU A 160 15.57 -9.58 5.05
CA LEU A 160 16.43 -8.85 4.13
C LEU A 160 16.54 -7.38 4.52
N SER A 161 17.55 -6.67 4.00
CA SER A 161 17.57 -5.21 4.11
C SER A 161 16.53 -4.58 3.17
N LYS A 162 15.98 -3.43 3.55
CA LYS A 162 15.08 -2.63 2.68
C LYS A 162 15.71 -2.38 1.30
N ARG A 163 17.01 -2.07 1.26
CA ARG A 163 17.75 -1.81 0.02
C ARG A 163 17.86 -3.05 -0.85
N THR A 164 18.05 -4.23 -0.26
CA THR A 164 18.05 -5.51 -0.97
C THR A 164 16.69 -5.77 -1.62
N VAL A 165 15.60 -5.52 -0.89
CA VAL A 165 14.23 -5.66 -1.43
C VAL A 165 13.99 -4.69 -2.59
N GLU A 166 14.41 -3.44 -2.46
CA GLU A 166 14.30 -2.44 -3.53
C GLU A 166 15.10 -2.82 -4.77
N ASN A 167 16.31 -3.34 -4.59
CA ASN A 167 17.14 -3.83 -5.69
C ASN A 167 16.51 -5.02 -6.40
N HIS A 168 16.02 -6.03 -5.66
CA HIS A 168 15.31 -7.17 -6.26
C HIS A 168 14.05 -6.74 -7.00
N PHE A 169 13.27 -5.82 -6.43
CA PHE A 169 12.09 -5.28 -7.09
C PHE A 169 12.44 -4.53 -8.39
N TYR A 170 13.49 -3.71 -8.35
CA TYR A 170 13.98 -3.00 -9.54
C TYR A 170 14.45 -3.97 -10.63
N GLN A 171 15.24 -4.99 -10.28
CA GLN A 171 15.70 -6.02 -11.20
C GLN A 171 14.54 -6.79 -11.83
N ALA A 172 13.54 -7.17 -11.02
CA ALA A 172 12.32 -7.82 -11.50
C ALA A 172 11.61 -6.96 -12.55
N LYS A 173 11.38 -5.68 -12.23
CA LYS A 173 10.73 -4.72 -13.14
C LYS A 173 11.51 -4.55 -14.44
N LYS A 174 12.84 -4.41 -14.36
CA LYS A 174 13.70 -4.24 -15.54
C LYS A 174 13.68 -5.46 -16.45
N LYS A 175 13.73 -6.67 -15.88
CA LYS A 175 13.65 -7.93 -16.64
C LYS A 175 12.31 -8.05 -17.35
N LEU A 176 11.21 -7.79 -16.64
CA LEU A 176 9.87 -7.81 -17.21
C LEU A 176 9.70 -6.79 -18.35
N GLN A 177 10.19 -5.56 -18.17
CA GLN A 177 10.18 -4.55 -19.22
C GLN A 177 10.96 -4.98 -20.47
N THR A 178 12.12 -5.61 -20.28
CA THR A 178 12.98 -6.02 -21.39
C THR A 178 12.35 -7.16 -22.18
N GLU A 179 11.76 -8.15 -21.51
CA GLU A 179 11.07 -9.27 -22.18
C GLU A 179 9.86 -8.78 -22.99
N ILE A 180 9.07 -7.87 -22.44
CA ILE A 180 7.89 -7.36 -23.15
C ILE A 180 8.28 -6.45 -24.33
N ASN A 181 9.35 -5.65 -24.19
CA ASN A 181 9.84 -4.80 -25.28
C ASN A 181 10.46 -5.57 -26.46
N LYS A 182 10.86 -6.84 -26.27
CA LYS A 182 11.45 -7.66 -27.34
C LYS A 182 10.42 -8.13 -28.36
N GLU A 183 9.23 -8.52 -27.91
CA GLU A 183 8.18 -9.06 -28.78
C GLU A 183 7.27 -7.97 -29.36
N TYR A 184 7.10 -6.86 -28.65
CA TYR A 184 6.25 -5.78 -29.12
C TYR A 184 6.99 -4.45 -29.04
N ALA A 185 7.08 -3.75 -30.17
CA ALA A 185 7.50 -2.35 -30.23
C ALA A 185 6.41 -1.42 -29.64
N VAL A 186 5.93 -1.74 -28.44
CA VAL A 186 4.93 -0.92 -27.76
C VAL A 186 5.64 0.30 -27.18
N PRO A 187 5.18 1.53 -27.48
CA PRO A 187 5.72 2.72 -26.83
C PRO A 187 5.64 2.56 -25.31
N VAL A 188 6.79 2.74 -24.64
CA VAL A 188 7.07 2.44 -23.21
C VAL A 188 6.00 2.98 -22.25
N LYS A 189 5.26 4.02 -22.63
CA LYS A 189 4.14 4.60 -21.87
C LYS A 189 2.90 3.69 -21.74
N LYS A 190 2.67 2.75 -22.66
CA LYS A 190 1.54 1.80 -22.60
C LYS A 190 1.87 0.55 -21.76
N LEU A 191 3.14 0.18 -21.65
CA LEU A 191 3.60 -1.02 -20.96
C LEU A 191 3.47 -0.94 -19.44
N SER A 192 3.70 0.22 -18.85
CA SER A 192 3.51 0.44 -17.41
C SER A 192 2.06 0.23 -16.96
N VAL A 193 1.08 0.37 -17.88
CA VAL A 193 -0.35 0.26 -17.58
C VAL A 193 -0.83 -1.20 -17.67
N LEU A 194 -0.32 -1.95 -18.64
CA LEU A 194 -0.63 -3.38 -18.83
C LEU A 194 -0.01 -4.25 -17.73
N PHE A 195 1.16 -3.83 -17.27
CA PHE A 195 1.80 -4.36 -16.08
C PHE A 195 1.00 -4.11 -14.79
N LEU A 196 0.32 -2.95 -14.70
CA LEU A 196 -0.60 -2.65 -13.60
C LEU A 196 -1.90 -3.46 -13.69
N ALA A 197 -2.37 -3.80 -14.90
CA ALA A 197 -3.53 -4.65 -15.13
C ALA A 197 -3.32 -6.10 -14.65
N PHE A 198 -2.10 -6.64 -14.78
CA PHE A 198 -1.77 -7.97 -14.27
C PHE A 198 -1.59 -7.99 -12.73
N ILE A 199 -1.12 -6.88 -12.17
CA ILE A 199 -0.83 -6.71 -10.75
C ILE A 199 -2.10 -6.54 -9.88
N LEU A 200 -3.25 -6.21 -10.46
CA LEU A 200 -4.48 -5.89 -9.73
C LEU A 200 -5.66 -6.78 -10.16
N LYS A 201 -5.41 -8.08 -10.29
CA LYS A 201 -6.49 -9.08 -10.24
C LYS A 201 -6.82 -9.40 -8.79
#